data_AF-A0A485PMN2-F1
#
_entry.id   AF-A0A485PMN2-F1
#
_cell.length_a   1.000
_cell.length_b   1.000
_cell.length_c   1.000
_cell.angle_alpha   90.00
_cell.angle_beta   90.00
_cell.angle_gamma   90.00
#
_symmetry.space_group_name_H-M   'P 1'
#
loop_
_entity.id
_entity.type
_entity.pdbx_description
1 polymer ?
#
loop_
_entity_poly.entity_id
_entity_poly.type
_entity_poly.pdbx_seq_one_letter_code
_entity_poly.pdbx_strand_id
1 'polypeptide(L)' 'MGHPPLEFSDCYLDSPDFRERLKCYELELERTNKFIKDVIKDGNALISAMRSKWKASMDEPFP' A
#
# COMPACT_ATOMS: atom_id res chain seq x y z
N MET A 1 11.81 6.66 4.43
CA MET A 1 12.62 6.82 3.21
C MET A 1 13.87 7.67 3.46
N GLY A 2 14.96 7.07 3.94
CA GLY A 2 16.20 7.78 4.30
C GLY A 2 17.06 7.07 5.35
N HIS A 3 16.70 5.83 5.71
CA HIS A 3 17.48 5.02 6.63
C HIS A 3 18.78 4.54 5.95
N PRO A 4 19.89 4.45 6.70
CA PRO A 4 21.13 3.88 6.19
C PRO A 4 20.91 2.42 5.79
N PRO A 5 21.62 1.93 4.75
CA PRO A 5 21.46 0.56 4.25
C PRO A 5 21.68 -0.48 5.35
N LEU A 6 20.97 -1.60 5.22
CA LEU A 6 21.18 -2.78 6.06
C LEU A 6 22.44 -3.52 5.57
N GLU A 7 23.51 -3.44 6.35
CA GLU A 7 24.78 -4.07 6.02
C GLU A 7 24.84 -5.53 6.47
N PHE A 8 25.43 -6.41 5.65
CA PHE A 8 25.56 -7.83 5.98
C PHE A 8 26.45 -8.10 7.19
N SER A 9 27.49 -7.29 7.40
CA SER A 9 28.39 -7.40 8.54
C SER A 9 27.66 -7.15 9.87
N ASP A 10 26.75 -6.17 9.90
CA ASP A 10 25.94 -5.85 11.09
C ASP A 10 24.88 -6.91 11.37
N CYS A 11 24.37 -7.56 10.32
CA CYS A 11 23.43 -8.68 10.40
C CYS A 11 24.08 -9.90 11.07
N TYR A 12 25.33 -10.21 10.71
CA TYR A 12 26.06 -11.34 11.31
C TYR A 12 26.30 -11.15 12.82
N LEU A 13 26.58 -9.92 13.24
CA LEU A 13 26.83 -9.58 14.65
C LEU A 13 25.54 -9.45 15.48
N ASP A 14 24.38 -9.43 14.81
CA ASP A 14 23.06 -9.23 15.41
C ASP A 14 23.01 -8.04 16.40
N SER A 15 23.63 -6.92 16.02
CA SER A 15 23.74 -5.77 16.92
C SER A 15 22.35 -5.19 17.27
N PRO A 16 22.16 -4.65 18.49
CA PRO A 16 20.91 -4.00 18.87
C PRO A 16 20.49 -2.89 17.89
N ASP A 17 21.45 -2.11 17.41
CA ASP A 17 21.21 -1.02 16.47
C ASP A 17 20.74 -1.55 15.09
N PHE A 18 21.28 -2.69 14.64
CA PHE A 18 20.83 -3.36 13.43
C PHE A 18 19.39 -3.85 13.57
N ARG A 19 19.04 -4.46 14.71
CA ARG A 19 17.68 -4.91 15.01
C ARG A 19 16.66 -3.78 15.01
N GLU A 20 17.03 -2.62 15.57
CA GLU A 20 16.17 -1.44 15.56
C GLU A 20 15.95 -0.94 14.13
N ARG A 21 17.03 -0.81 13.33
CA ARG A 21 16.94 -0.43 11.92
C ARG A 21 16.07 -1.41 11.12
N LEU A 22 16.32 -2.71 11.29
CA LEU A 22 15.55 -3.76 10.62
C LEU A 22 14.05 -3.65 10.93
N LYS A 23 13.69 -3.45 12.20
CA LYS A 23 12.31 -3.26 12.63
C LYS A 23 11.66 -2.03 12.00
N CYS A 24 12.39 -0.92 11.85
CA CYS A 24 11.88 0.26 11.15
C CYS A 24 11.57 -0.05 9.68
N TYR A 25 12.45 -0.77 8.99
CA TYR A 25 12.22 -1.19 7.60
C TYR A 25 11.03 -2.14 7.47
N GLU A 26 10.88 -3.12 8.36
CA GLU A 26 9.73 -4.03 8.37
C GLU A 26 8.41 -3.26 8.54
N LEU A 27 8.38 -2.28 9.45
CA LEU A 27 7.20 -1.44 9.68
C LEU A 27 6.89 -0.53 8.48
N GLU A 28 7.92 0.06 7.86
CA GLU A 28 7.76 0.87 6.64
C GLU A 28 7.22 0.02 5.48
N LEU A 29 7.71 -1.23 5.36
CA LEU A 29 7.23 -2.19 4.37
C LEU A 29 5.77 -2.56 4.61
N GLU A 30 5.37 -2.84 5.86
CA GLU A 30 3.99 -3.14 6.22
C GLU A 30 3.04 -1.98 5.89
N ARG A 31 3.43 -0.76 6.25
CA ARG A 31 2.67 0.47 5.95
C ARG A 31 2.50 0.66 4.45
N THR A 32 3.57 0.48 3.68
CA THR A 32 3.55 0.62 2.22
C THR A 32 2.65 -0.42 1.58
N ASN A 33 2.72 -1.67 2.03
CA ASN A 33 1.86 -2.75 1.55
C ASN A 33 0.38 -2.47 1.83
N LYS A 34 0.06 -1.98 3.04
CA LYS A 34 -1.31 -1.57 3.38
C LYS A 34 -1.78 -0.43 2.47
N PHE A 35 -0.95 0.60 2.30
CA PHE A 35 -1.28 1.73 1.43
C PHE A 35 -1.56 1.29 -0.02
N ILE A 36 -0.72 0.43 -0.59
CA ILE A 36 -0.92 -0.10 -1.95
C ILE A 36 -2.26 -0.86 -2.04
N LYS A 37 -2.58 -1.70 -1.05
CA LYS A 37 -3.84 -2.45 -1.02
C LYS A 37 -5.06 -1.52 -0.94
N ASP A 38 -4.97 -0.47 -0.15
CA ASP A 38 -6.06 0.50 0.00
C ASP A 38 -6.26 1.31 -1.30
N VAL A 39 -5.18 1.74 -1.96
CA VAL A 39 -5.25 2.38 -3.29
C VAL A 39 -5.92 1.48 -4.33
N ILE A 40 -5.60 0.18 -4.35
CA ILE A 40 -6.23 -0.79 -5.26
C ILE A 40 -7.73 -0.91 -4.96
N LYS A 41 -8.11 -1.00 -3.68
CA LYS A 41 -9.53 -1.07 -3.27
C LYS A 41 -10.30 0.17 -3.70
N ASP A 42 -9.75 1.35 -3.44
CA ASP A 42 -10.39 2.62 -3.79
C ASP A 42 -10.54 2.77 -5.31
N GLY A 43 -9.52 2.38 -6.08
CA GLY A 43 -9.61 2.34 -7.54
C GLY A 43 -10.71 1.42 -8.06
N ASN A 44 -10.84 0.22 -7.48
CA ASN A 44 -11.92 -0.71 -7.83
C ASN A 44 -13.31 -0.19 -7.43
N ALA A 45 -13.43 0.46 -6.28
CA ALA A 45 -14.67 1.10 -5.83
C ALA A 45 -15.07 2.23 -6.79
N LEU A 46 -14.12 3.07 -7.21
CA LEU A 46 -14.35 4.16 -8.16
C LEU A 46 -14.84 3.62 -9.52
N ILE A 47 -14.16 2.62 -10.09
CA ILE A 47 -14.58 2.00 -11.35
C ILE A 47 -15.98 1.40 -11.23
N SER A 48 -16.28 0.74 -10.11
CA SER A 48 -17.59 0.13 -9.87
C SER A 48 -18.70 1.19 -9.78
N ALA A 49 -18.45 2.30 -9.07
CA ALA A 49 -19.37 3.42 -8.98
C ALA A 49 -19.63 4.06 -10.35
N MET A 50 -18.59 4.27 -11.16
CA MET A 50 -18.72 4.79 -12.53
C MET A 50 -19.56 3.87 -13.41
N ARG A 51 -19.31 2.55 -13.37
CA ARG A 51 -20.10 1.57 -14.13
C ARG A 51 -21.57 1.57 -13.71
N SER A 52 -21.83 1.63 -12.40
CA SER A 52 -23.20 1.68 -11.86
C SER A 52 -23.92 2.96 -12.31
N LYS A 53 -23.26 4.12 -12.23
CA LYS A 53 -23.79 5.41 -12.71
C LYS A 53 -24.11 5.37 -14.20
N TRP A 54 -23.21 4.83 -15.02
CA TRP A 54 -23.42 4.72 -16.46
C TRP A 54 -24.60 3.82 -16.81
N LYS A 55 -24.71 2.66 -16.15
CA LYS A 55 -25.85 1.75 -16.32
C LYS A 55 -27.18 2.39 -15.94
N ALA A 56 -27.24 3.09 -14.81
CA ALA A 56 -28.44 3.80 -14.38
C ALA A 56 -28.90 4.87 -15.39
N SER A 57 -27.96 5.54 -16.06
CA SER A 57 -28.30 6.51 -17.11
C SER A 57 -28.86 5.92 -18.41
N MET A 58 -28.71 4.60 -18.61
CA MET A 58 -29.25 3.89 -19.78
C MET A 58 -30.64 3.30 -19.52
N ASP A 59 -31.02 3.15 -18.25
CA ASP A 59 -32.31 2.62 -17.82
C ASP A 59 -33.38 3.73 -17.62
N GLU A 60 -33.02 5.02 -17.75
CA GLU A 60 -33.97 6.14 -17.76
C GLU A 60 -34.75 6.14 -19.08
N PRO A 61 -36.10 5.98 -19.07
CA PRO A 61 -36.89 6.12 -20.27
C PRO A 61 -36.83 7.58 -20.74
N PHE A 62 -36.52 7.78 -22.01
CA PHE A 62 -36.68 9.09 -22.65
C PHE A 62 -38.14 9.57 -22.49
N PRO A 63 -38.39 10.86 -22.22
CA PRO A 63 -39.75 11.39 -22.12
C PRO A 63 -40.55 11.23 -23.42
#